data_AF-A0A3A8K898-F1
#
_entry.id   AF-A0A3A8K898-F1
#
_cell.length_a   1.000
_cell.length_b   1.000
_cell.length_c   1.000
_cell.angle_alpha   90.00
_cell.angle_beta   90.00
_cell.angle_gamma   90.00
#
_symmetry.space_group_name_H-M   'P 1'
#
loop_
_entity.id
_entity.type
_entity.pdbx_description
1 polymer ?
#
loop_
_entity_poly.entity_id
_entity_poly.type
_entity_poly.pdbx_seq_one_letter_code
_entity_poly.pdbx_strand_id
1 'polypeptide(L)'
;MDRDRLAQALLDSFLEELEGHVVSLNRDLLALEQAPARARELIPGLLRTLHSVKGASRAASASLVETACHRLEEVLEPLIHGRAPSPDLFELCFATVDALDDAGRRLASRQDLSGSPLESLLPQLEQAAQGAPPPPPAAPEPPPEIARATAKLPPKAPEPHA
;
A
#
# COMPACT_ATOMS: atom_id res chain seq x y z
N MET A 1 -11.90 35.88 -7.51
CA MET A 1 -12.91 34.88 -7.14
C MET A 1 -12.60 33.58 -7.91
N ASP A 2 -11.35 33.11 -7.86
CA ASP A 2 -10.84 32.25 -8.94
C ASP A 2 -10.28 30.90 -8.46
N ARG A 3 -9.94 30.78 -7.17
CA ARG A 3 -9.30 29.57 -6.64
C ARG A 3 -10.24 28.37 -6.60
N ASP A 4 -11.48 28.58 -6.15
CA ASP A 4 -12.43 27.47 -5.97
C ASP A 4 -12.94 26.95 -7.31
N ARG A 5 -13.10 27.83 -8.31
CA ARG A 5 -13.43 27.44 -9.69
C ARG A 5 -12.30 26.66 -10.34
N LEU A 6 -11.04 27.10 -10.14
CA LEU A 6 -9.89 26.36 -10.63
C LEU A 6 -9.76 24.99 -9.96
N ALA A 7 -9.94 24.92 -8.64
CA ALA A 7 -9.92 23.65 -7.91
C ALA A 7 -10.99 22.67 -8.42
N GLN A 8 -12.22 23.16 -8.65
CA GLN A 8 -13.28 22.34 -9.22
C GLN A 8 -12.94 21.86 -10.64
N ALA A 9 -12.42 22.73 -11.50
CA ALA A 9 -12.04 22.34 -12.87
C ALA A 9 -10.90 21.29 -12.89
N LEU A 10 -9.93 21.40 -11.99
CA LEU A 10 -8.86 20.42 -11.84
C LEU A 10 -9.38 19.07 -11.35
N LEU A 11 -10.34 19.09 -10.41
CA LEU A 11 -11.00 17.87 -9.95
C LEU A 11 -11.81 17.21 -11.07
N ASP A 12 -12.61 17.98 -11.81
CA ASP A 12 -13.43 17.47 -12.91
C ASP A 12 -12.56 16.82 -14.00
N SER A 13 -11.47 17.50 -14.39
CA SER A 13 -10.49 16.97 -15.35
C SER A 13 -9.82 15.69 -14.84
N PHE A 14 -9.44 15.64 -13.56
CA PHE A 14 -8.85 14.45 -12.96
C PHE A 14 -9.82 13.26 -13.00
N LEU A 15 -11.10 13.48 -12.67
CA LEU A 15 -12.12 12.43 -12.66
C LEU A 15 -12.42 11.90 -14.07
N GLU A 16 -12.40 12.76 -15.10
CA GLU A 16 -12.59 12.35 -16.49
C GLU A 16 -11.46 11.43 -16.98
N GLU A 17 -10.21 11.68 -16.55
CA GLU A 17 -9.06 10.86 -16.94
C GLU A 17 -8.91 9.57 -16.11
N LEU A 18 -9.33 9.60 -14.83
CA LEU A 18 -9.10 8.53 -13.87
C LEU A 18 -9.68 7.19 -14.32
N GLU A 19 -10.89 7.17 -14.89
CA GLU A 19 -11.53 5.93 -15.37
C GLU A 19 -10.68 5.25 -16.46
N GLY A 20 -10.18 6.02 -17.42
CA GLY A 20 -9.29 5.51 -18.48
C GLY A 20 -7.96 4.99 -17.94
N HIS A 21 -7.42 5.63 -16.90
CA HIS A 21 -6.23 5.18 -16.21
C HIS A 21 -6.47 3.88 -15.44
N VAL A 22 -7.58 3.74 -14.70
CA VAL A 22 -7.97 2.49 -14.01
C VAL A 22 -8.05 1.33 -14.99
N VAL A 23 -8.72 1.51 -16.13
CA VAL A 23 -8.83 0.48 -17.17
C VAL A 23 -7.44 0.07 -17.69
N SER A 24 -6.57 1.05 -17.93
CA SER A 24 -5.20 0.80 -18.40
C SER A 24 -4.36 0.06 -17.36
N LEU A 25 -4.45 0.46 -16.08
CA LEU A 25 -3.76 -0.18 -14.97
C LEU A 25 -4.21 -1.63 -14.81
N ASN A 26 -5.51 -1.92 -14.82
CA ASN A 26 -6.04 -3.28 -14.72
C ASN A 26 -5.56 -4.18 -15.87
N ARG A 27 -5.59 -3.67 -17.10
CA ARG A 27 -5.08 -4.40 -18.28
C ARG A 27 -3.59 -4.72 -18.13
N ASP A 28 -2.79 -3.73 -17.75
CA ASP A 28 -1.34 -3.88 -17.69
C ASP A 28 -0.89 -4.72 -16.48
N LEU A 29 -1.61 -4.65 -15.36
CA LEU A 29 -1.42 -5.53 -14.20
C LEU A 29 -1.74 -6.99 -14.55
N LEU A 30 -2.85 -7.23 -15.25
CA LEU A 30 -3.21 -8.59 -15.70
C LEU A 30 -2.17 -9.16 -16.67
N ALA A 31 -1.67 -8.34 -17.60
CA ALA A 31 -0.59 -8.76 -18.48
C ALA A 31 0.69 -9.12 -17.71
N LEU A 32 1.01 -8.35 -16.66
CA LEU A 32 2.15 -8.61 -15.79
C LEU A 32 1.98 -9.89 -14.96
N GLU A 33 0.78 -10.13 -14.42
CA GLU A 33 0.45 -11.34 -13.66
C GLU A 33 0.55 -12.60 -14.51
N GLN A 34 0.06 -12.55 -15.76
CA GLN A 34 0.12 -13.67 -16.70
C GLN A 34 1.54 -13.92 -17.23
N ALA A 35 2.39 -12.89 -17.30
CA ALA A 35 3.75 -13.00 -17.81
C ALA A 35 4.78 -12.27 -16.92
N PRO A 36 5.05 -12.74 -15.68
CA PRO A 36 5.99 -12.09 -14.76
C PRO A 36 7.42 -11.97 -15.32
N ALA A 37 7.82 -12.90 -16.20
CA ALA A 37 9.11 -12.85 -16.89
C ALA A 37 9.28 -11.62 -17.81
N ARG A 38 8.17 -10.97 -18.21
CA ARG A 38 8.15 -9.73 -18.99
C ARG A 38 8.05 -8.46 -18.14
N ALA A 39 8.26 -8.56 -16.82
CA ALA A 39 8.22 -7.43 -15.89
C ALA A 39 8.99 -6.19 -16.38
N ARG A 40 10.22 -6.39 -16.89
CA ARG A 40 11.05 -5.28 -17.42
C ARG A 40 10.44 -4.52 -18.60
N GLU A 41 9.57 -5.18 -19.37
CA GLU A 41 8.89 -4.59 -20.52
C GLU A 41 7.57 -3.93 -20.10
N LEU A 42 6.82 -4.56 -19.20
CA LEU A 42 5.44 -4.16 -18.86
C LEU A 42 5.38 -3.09 -17.77
N ILE A 43 6.24 -3.15 -16.75
CA ILE A 43 6.20 -2.23 -15.61
C ILE A 43 6.44 -0.76 -16.00
N PRO A 44 7.32 -0.40 -16.95
CA PRO A 44 7.45 0.99 -17.38
C PRO A 44 6.14 1.61 -17.90
N GLY A 45 5.22 0.80 -18.43
CA GLY A 45 3.87 1.24 -18.78
C GLY A 45 3.02 1.56 -17.55
N LEU A 46 3.00 0.64 -16.58
CA LEU A 46 2.31 0.80 -15.30
C LEU A 46 2.80 2.04 -14.54
N LEU A 47 4.13 2.19 -14.37
CA LEU A 47 4.71 3.32 -13.63
C LEU A 47 4.40 4.67 -14.28
N ARG A 48 4.38 4.76 -15.62
CA ARG A 48 3.97 6.01 -16.30
C ARG A 48 2.51 6.34 -16.01
N THR A 49 1.62 5.35 -16.08
CA THR A 49 0.20 5.55 -15.78
C THR A 49 0.00 5.99 -14.34
N LEU A 50 0.64 5.33 -13.36
CA LEU A 50 0.61 5.71 -11.95
C LEU A 50 1.16 7.13 -11.72
N HIS A 51 2.27 7.47 -12.39
CA HIS A 51 2.88 8.80 -12.27
C HIS A 51 1.94 9.90 -12.78
N SER A 52 1.23 9.65 -13.89
CA SER A 52 0.20 10.57 -14.40
C SER A 52 -0.94 10.75 -13.40
N VAL A 53 -1.50 9.65 -12.89
CA VAL A 53 -2.59 9.70 -11.90
C VAL A 53 -2.15 10.45 -10.63
N LYS A 54 -0.94 10.18 -10.12
CA LYS A 54 -0.35 10.87 -8.97
C LYS A 54 -0.21 12.38 -9.20
N GLY A 55 0.24 12.79 -10.39
CA GLY A 55 0.37 14.19 -10.76
C GLY A 55 -0.98 14.91 -10.81
N ALA A 56 -1.97 14.26 -11.44
CA ALA A 56 -3.32 14.79 -11.56
C ALA A 56 -4.03 14.84 -10.20
N SER A 57 -3.88 13.80 -9.36
CA SER A 57 -4.48 13.76 -8.03
C SER A 57 -3.91 14.84 -7.11
N ARG A 58 -2.60 15.14 -7.21
CA ARG A 58 -1.98 16.28 -6.49
C ARG A 58 -2.59 17.61 -6.92
N ALA A 59 -2.75 17.83 -8.22
CA ALA A 59 -3.37 19.06 -8.74
C ALA A 59 -4.84 19.19 -8.30
N ALA A 60 -5.57 18.07 -8.25
CA ALA A 60 -6.94 17.99 -7.76
C ALA A 60 -7.07 17.96 -6.22
N SER A 61 -5.96 18.05 -5.48
CA SER A 61 -5.94 17.96 -4.00
C SER A 61 -6.51 16.65 -3.43
N ALA A 62 -6.48 15.56 -4.21
CA ALA A 62 -6.85 14.21 -3.79
C ALA A 62 -5.63 13.49 -3.16
N SER A 63 -5.24 13.91 -1.96
CA SER A 63 -4.01 13.46 -1.27
C SER A 63 -3.96 11.96 -0.97
N LEU A 64 -5.11 11.34 -0.67
CA LEU A 64 -5.18 9.90 -0.44
C LEU A 64 -4.83 9.11 -1.70
N VAL A 65 -5.36 9.55 -2.85
CA VAL A 65 -5.07 8.97 -4.17
C VAL A 65 -3.60 9.18 -4.54
N GLU A 66 -3.06 10.37 -4.29
CA GLU A 66 -1.64 10.67 -4.52
C GLU A 66 -0.74 9.70 -3.74
N THR A 67 -1.03 9.51 -2.45
CA THR A 67 -0.27 8.62 -1.57
C THR A 67 -0.34 7.17 -2.05
N ALA A 68 -1.53 6.68 -2.38
CA ALA A 68 -1.72 5.31 -2.86
C ALA A 68 -0.96 5.06 -4.17
N CYS A 69 -1.03 5.98 -5.14
CA CYS A 69 -0.28 5.87 -6.40
C CYS A 69 1.23 5.83 -6.16
N HIS A 70 1.72 6.69 -5.26
CA HIS A 70 3.14 6.69 -4.89
C HIS A 70 3.59 5.38 -4.25
N ARG A 71 2.81 4.83 -3.30
CA ARG A 71 3.16 3.53 -2.70
C ARG A 71 3.12 2.41 -3.75
N LEU A 72 2.15 2.44 -4.67
CA LEU A 72 2.04 1.44 -5.73
C LEU A 72 3.22 1.50 -6.72
N GLU A 73 3.74 2.70 -7.02
CA GLU A 73 5.00 2.86 -7.77
C GLU A 73 6.16 2.14 -7.07
N GLU A 74 6.36 2.37 -5.77
CA GLU A 74 7.44 1.75 -4.98
C GLU A 74 7.28 0.23 -4.84
N VAL A 75 6.04 -0.26 -4.81
CA VAL A 75 5.73 -1.70 -4.78
C VAL A 75 6.13 -2.39 -6.09
N LEU A 76 5.87 -1.73 -7.23
CA LEU A 76 6.07 -2.30 -8.57
C LEU A 76 7.51 -2.11 -9.09
N GLU A 77 8.18 -1.01 -8.77
CA GLU A 77 9.52 -0.70 -9.29
C GLU A 77 10.55 -1.83 -9.07
N PRO A 78 10.66 -2.47 -7.88
CA PRO A 78 11.63 -3.54 -7.65
C PRO A 78 11.46 -4.78 -8.54
N LEU A 79 10.27 -5.02 -9.09
CA LEU A 79 10.00 -6.15 -9.98
C LEU A 79 10.79 -6.05 -11.29
N ILE A 80 11.12 -4.83 -11.76
CA ILE A 80 12.03 -4.61 -12.92
C ILE A 80 13.43 -5.17 -12.64
N HIS A 81 13.86 -5.06 -11.38
CA HIS A 81 15.19 -5.45 -10.93
C HIS A 81 15.30 -6.93 -10.53
N GLY A 82 14.24 -7.71 -10.73
CA GLY A 82 14.24 -9.16 -10.51
C GLY A 82 13.70 -9.59 -9.15
N ARG A 83 13.03 -8.70 -8.40
CA ARG A 83 12.16 -9.14 -7.29
C ARG A 83 11.07 -10.05 -7.87
N ALA A 84 10.91 -11.24 -7.33
CA ALA A 84 9.84 -12.14 -7.75
C ALA A 84 8.49 -11.58 -7.23
N PRO A 85 7.47 -11.42 -8.09
CA PRO A 85 6.14 -11.10 -7.62
C PRO A 85 5.51 -12.30 -6.91
N SER A 86 4.56 -12.04 -6.02
CA SER A 86 3.74 -13.06 -5.35
C SER A 86 2.26 -12.86 -5.71
N PRO A 87 1.42 -13.89 -5.55
CA PRO A 87 -0.04 -13.74 -5.69
C PRO A 87 -0.60 -12.62 -4.81
N ASP A 88 -0.23 -12.59 -3.53
CA ASP A 88 -0.64 -11.56 -2.58
C ASP A 88 -0.28 -10.13 -3.04
N LEU A 89 0.84 -9.98 -3.76
CA LEU A 89 1.25 -8.69 -4.32
C LEU A 89 0.27 -8.24 -5.41
N PHE A 90 -0.11 -9.15 -6.31
CA PHE A 90 -1.07 -8.84 -7.37
C PHE A 90 -2.45 -8.56 -6.80
N GLU A 91 -2.91 -9.34 -5.81
CA GLU A 91 -4.16 -9.08 -5.11
C GLU A 91 -4.18 -7.67 -4.51
N LEU A 92 -3.11 -7.26 -3.82
CA LEU A 92 -2.98 -5.89 -3.29
C LEU A 92 -2.98 -4.84 -4.40
N CYS A 93 -2.30 -5.09 -5.53
CA CYS A 93 -2.28 -4.16 -6.66
C CYS A 93 -3.68 -3.98 -7.27
N PHE A 94 -4.41 -5.07 -7.54
CA PHE A 94 -5.75 -5.03 -8.10
C PHE A 94 -6.74 -4.37 -7.12
N ALA A 95 -6.70 -4.76 -5.83
CA ALA A 95 -7.54 -4.15 -4.80
C ALA A 95 -7.30 -2.63 -4.70
N THR A 96 -6.04 -2.20 -4.87
CA THR A 96 -5.70 -0.78 -4.88
C THR A 96 -6.27 -0.07 -6.11
N VAL A 97 -6.17 -0.67 -7.31
CA VAL A 97 -6.73 -0.09 -8.55
C VAL A 97 -8.26 0.01 -8.48
N ASP A 98 -8.93 -1.00 -7.94
CA ASP A 98 -10.39 -0.97 -7.70
C ASP A 98 -10.76 0.11 -6.66
N ALA A 99 -9.92 0.29 -5.63
CA ALA A 99 -10.11 1.33 -4.64
C ALA A 99 -9.86 2.75 -5.18
N LEU A 100 -9.00 2.92 -6.19
CA LEU A 100 -8.83 4.18 -6.91
C LEU A 100 -10.10 4.56 -7.68
N ASP A 101 -10.75 3.59 -8.32
CA ASP A 101 -12.02 3.76 -9.01
C ASP A 101 -13.15 4.14 -8.03
N ASP A 102 -13.22 3.48 -6.87
CA ASP A 102 -14.14 3.87 -5.79
C ASP A 102 -13.87 5.29 -5.28
N ALA A 103 -12.60 5.66 -5.07
CA ALA A 103 -12.23 7.01 -4.67
C ALA A 103 -12.68 8.05 -5.70
N GLY A 104 -12.53 7.76 -7.00
CA GLY A 104 -13.06 8.58 -8.08
C GLY A 104 -14.58 8.81 -7.97
N ARG A 105 -15.35 7.74 -7.79
CA ARG A 105 -16.82 7.81 -7.61
C ARG A 105 -17.24 8.63 -6.39
N ARG A 106 -16.53 8.48 -5.26
CA ARG A 106 -16.79 9.25 -4.03
C ARG A 106 -16.53 10.73 -4.25
N LEU A 107 -15.38 11.07 -4.84
CA LEU A 107 -15.01 12.46 -5.14
C LEU A 107 -16.01 13.10 -6.12
N ALA A 108 -16.44 12.37 -7.16
CA ALA A 108 -17.50 12.82 -8.08
C ALA A 108 -18.82 13.11 -7.36
N SER A 109 -19.14 12.32 -6.32
CA SER A 109 -20.31 12.49 -5.47
C SER A 109 -20.10 13.50 -4.32
N ARG A 110 -18.97 14.22 -4.31
CA ARG A 110 -18.56 15.16 -3.25
C ARG A 110 -18.51 14.54 -1.85
N GLN A 111 -18.22 13.24 -1.79
CA GLN A 111 -17.95 12.53 -0.55
C GLN A 111 -16.45 12.62 -0.24
N ASP A 112 -16.12 12.69 1.05
CA ASP A 112 -14.73 12.49 1.45
C ASP A 112 -14.32 11.01 1.31
N LEU A 113 -13.02 10.77 1.47
CA LEU A 113 -12.44 9.44 1.35
C LEU A 113 -12.28 8.72 2.70
N SER A 114 -12.86 9.25 3.77
CA SER A 114 -12.84 8.59 5.07
C SER A 114 -13.67 7.30 5.04
N GLY A 115 -13.12 6.24 5.65
CA GLY A 115 -13.70 4.90 5.59
C GLY A 115 -13.77 4.31 4.18
N SER A 116 -13.03 4.86 3.21
CA SER A 116 -12.95 4.29 1.87
C SER A 116 -12.08 3.02 1.87
N PRO A 117 -12.29 2.09 0.91
CA PRO A 117 -11.40 0.97 0.70
C PRO A 117 -9.94 1.44 0.51
N LEU A 118 -9.72 2.55 -0.18
CA LEU A 118 -8.38 3.09 -0.44
C LEU A 118 -7.66 3.48 0.87
N GLU A 119 -8.38 4.10 1.80
CA GLU A 119 -7.84 4.44 3.13
C GLU A 119 -7.46 3.17 3.90
N SER A 120 -8.27 2.12 3.82
CA SER A 120 -8.01 0.85 4.52
C SER A 120 -6.82 0.05 3.95
N LEU A 121 -6.50 0.24 2.67
CA LEU A 121 -5.41 -0.46 1.98
C LEU A 121 -4.05 0.23 2.14
N LEU A 122 -4.01 1.52 2.50
CA LEU A 122 -2.77 2.28 2.63
C LEU A 122 -1.72 1.62 3.55
N PRO A 123 -2.07 1.13 4.75
CA PRO A 123 -1.09 0.47 5.62
C PRO A 123 -0.45 -0.77 4.96
N GLN A 124 -1.23 -1.52 4.17
CA GLN A 124 -0.72 -2.70 3.46
C GLN A 124 0.21 -2.31 2.32
N LEU A 125 -0.12 -1.26 1.57
CA LEU A 125 0.74 -0.67 0.54
C LEU A 125 2.06 -0.18 1.12
N GLU A 126 2.02 0.50 2.27
CA GLU A 126 3.21 0.99 2.97
C GLU A 126 4.13 -0.15 3.40
N GLN A 127 3.57 -1.24 3.93
CA GLN A 127 4.32 -2.44 4.32
C GLN A 127 4.96 -3.12 3.10
N ALA A 128 4.18 -3.30 2.02
CA ALA A 128 4.66 -3.92 0.79
C ALA A 128 5.79 -3.11 0.12
N ALA A 129 5.70 -1.78 0.16
CA ALA A 129 6.71 -0.85 -0.37
C ALA A 129 8.03 -0.93 0.40
N GLN A 130 7.98 -1.10 1.73
CA GLN A 130 9.16 -1.27 2.58
C GLN A 130 9.84 -2.64 2.42
N GLY A 131 9.25 -3.56 1.63
CA GLY A 131 9.73 -4.94 1.51
C GLY A 131 9.52 -5.76 2.78
N ALA A 132 8.72 -5.26 3.72
CA ALA A 132 8.35 -6.00 4.93
C ALA A 132 7.25 -7.00 4.58
N PRO A 133 7.31 -8.26 5.08
CA PRO A 133 6.17 -9.16 4.97
C PRO A 133 4.96 -8.52 5.69
N PRO A 134 3.73 -8.69 5.17
CA PRO A 134 2.55 -8.24 5.89
C PRO A 134 2.56 -8.86 7.29
N PRO A 135 2.18 -8.11 8.35
CA PRO A 135 2.08 -8.68 9.67
C PRO A 135 1.10 -9.85 9.59
N PRO A 136 1.43 -11.02 10.16
CA PRO A 136 0.47 -12.11 10.22
C PRO A 136 -0.81 -11.61 10.91
N PRO A 137 -2.00 -12.12 10.52
CA PRO A 137 -3.24 -11.78 11.22
C PRO A 137 -3.02 -12.06 12.70
N ALA A 138 -3.29 -11.05 13.54
CA ALA A 138 -3.00 -11.07 14.97
C ALA A 138 -3.62 -12.32 15.62
N ALA A 139 -2.83 -13.36 15.77
CA ALA A 139 -3.09 -14.39 16.76
C ALA A 139 -3.03 -13.71 18.13
N PRO A 140 -3.92 -14.05 19.07
CA PRO A 140 -3.93 -13.43 20.38
C PRO A 140 -2.55 -13.60 21.04
N GLU A 141 -1.94 -12.48 21.44
CA GLU A 141 -0.64 -12.47 22.12
C GLU A 141 -0.70 -13.42 23.33
N PRO A 142 0.32 -14.29 23.51
CA PRO A 142 0.41 -15.04 24.76
C PRO A 142 0.63 -14.04 25.91
N PRO A 143 -0.01 -14.25 27.08
CA PRO A 143 0.10 -13.34 28.20
C PRO A 143 1.57 -13.20 28.66
N PRO A 144 1.94 -12.04 29.22
CA PRO A 144 3.33 -11.74 29.55
C PRO A 144 3.86 -12.70 30.62
N GLU A 145 4.98 -13.36 30.31
CA GLU A 145 5.72 -14.18 31.26
C GLU A 145 6.34 -13.27 32.32
N ILE A 146 5.77 -13.31 33.53
CA ILE A 146 6.27 -12.57 34.69
C ILE A 146 7.65 -13.09 35.05
N ALA A 147 8.65 -12.20 34.93
CA ALA A 147 10.04 -12.42 35.28
C ALA A 147 10.18 -13.11 36.65
N ARG A 148 10.70 -14.35 36.65
CA ARG A 148 11.16 -15.03 37.86
C ARG A 148 12.39 -14.30 38.40
N ALA A 149 12.18 -13.57 39.50
CA ALA A 149 13.22 -13.02 40.35
C ALA A 149 14.19 -14.13 40.80
N THR A 150 15.47 -13.97 40.51
CA THR A 150 16.55 -14.81 41.03
C THR A 150 16.80 -14.47 42.49
N ALA A 151 16.27 -15.31 43.39
CA ALA A 151 16.57 -15.24 44.81
C ALA A 151 18.00 -15.77 45.07
N LYS A 152 18.84 -14.85 45.52
CA LYS A 152 20.21 -15.02 46.04
C LYS A 152 20.24 -15.97 47.25
N LEU A 153 21.06 -17.01 47.20
CA LEU A 153 21.31 -17.92 48.33
C LEU A 153 22.57 -17.46 49.11
N PRO A 154 22.54 -17.30 50.45
CA PRO A 154 23.72 -17.17 51.28
C PRO A 154 24.19 -18.54 51.85
N PRO A 155 25.38 -18.61 52.49
CA PRO A 155 26.30 -19.74 52.39
C PRO A 155 26.14 -20.78 53.51
N LYS A 156 26.75 -21.96 53.33
CA LYS A 156 26.93 -22.95 54.39
C LYS A 156 28.40 -23.40 54.52
N ALA A 157 28.96 -23.17 55.70
CA ALA A 157 29.98 -23.96 56.39
C ALA A 157 29.58 -23.96 57.90
N PRO A 158 30.06 -24.84 58.80
CA PRO A 158 31.11 -25.87 58.66
C PRO A 158 30.77 -27.29 59.24
N GLU A 159 31.68 -28.26 59.00
CA GLU A 159 32.17 -29.40 59.86
C GLU A 159 31.22 -30.51 60.43
N PRO A 160 31.70 -31.65 61.01
CA PRO A 160 32.97 -32.43 60.92
C PRO A 160 32.79 -34.00 60.84
N HIS A 161 33.89 -34.76 61.04
CA HIS A 161 34.07 -36.23 61.28
C HIS A 161 34.16 -37.15 60.05
N ALA A 162 35.14 -38.07 59.91
CA ALA A 162 36.07 -38.69 60.85
C ALA A 162 37.43 -39.00 60.18
#